data_AF-B1YB48-F1
#
_entry.id   AF-B1YB48-F1
#
_cell.length_a   1.000
_cell.length_b   1.000
_cell.length_c   1.000
_cell.angle_alpha   90.00
_cell.angle_beta   90.00
_cell.angle_gamma   90.00
#
_symmetry.space_group_name_H-M   'P 1'
#
loop_
_entity.id
_entity.type
_entity.pdbx_description
1 polymer ?
#
loop_
_entity_poly.entity_id
_entity_poly.type
_entity_poly.pdbx_seq_one_letter_code
_entity_poly.pdbx_strand_id
1 'polypeptide(L)'
;MVKKLVRVVAAVPTGHRHLRMLLYFDDGDVALLTEALAAGLARAYLDVVGHPTRRGVVMCVKDVEGKPGYAKTQLVECGGEEEAVQEVDAALERLLSAKDQPR
;
A
#
# COMPACT_ATOMS: atom_id res chain seq x y z
N MET A 1 -17.32 5.78 7.42
CA MET A 1 -17.10 6.50 6.15
C MET A 1 -15.67 6.19 5.70
N VAL A 2 -15.42 5.91 4.40
CA VAL A 2 -14.07 5.63 3.89
C VAL A 2 -13.28 6.94 3.85
N LYS A 3 -12.07 6.96 4.43
CA LYS A 3 -11.18 8.13 4.39
C LYS A 3 -10.81 8.43 2.94
N LYS A 4 -10.97 9.66 2.49
CA LYS A 4 -10.59 10.08 1.13
C LYS A 4 -9.17 10.65 1.15
N LEU A 5 -8.30 10.11 0.31
CA LEU A 5 -6.99 10.72 0.06
C LEU A 5 -7.18 12.06 -0.66
N VAL A 6 -6.62 13.14 -0.11
CA VAL A 6 -6.78 14.51 -0.66
C VAL A 6 -5.49 15.10 -1.21
N ARG A 7 -4.32 14.67 -0.70
CA ARG A 7 -3.02 15.19 -1.14
C ARG A 7 -1.91 14.18 -0.88
N VAL A 8 -0.95 14.11 -1.80
CA VAL A 8 0.29 13.35 -1.64
C VAL A 8 1.48 14.30 -1.75
N VAL A 9 2.49 14.11 -0.89
CA VAL A 9 3.78 14.81 -0.98
C VAL A 9 4.88 13.76 -0.93
N ALA A 10 5.78 13.74 -1.91
CA ALA A 10 6.91 12.83 -1.95
C ALA A 10 8.21 13.61 -2.15
N ALA A 11 9.17 13.44 -1.25
CA ALA A 11 10.45 14.14 -1.31
C ALA A 11 11.53 13.36 -0.55
N VAL A 12 12.80 13.65 -0.84
CA VAL A 12 13.91 13.28 0.04
C VAL A 12 14.14 14.44 1.01
N PRO A 13 13.89 14.27 2.33
CA PRO A 13 14.10 15.35 3.28
C PRO A 13 15.56 15.80 3.36
N THR A 14 15.81 17.05 3.77
CA THR A 14 17.18 17.56 3.97
C THR A 14 17.96 16.64 4.92
N GLY A 15 19.19 16.29 4.54
CA GLY A 15 20.07 15.41 5.32
C GLY A 15 19.72 13.91 5.26
N HIS A 16 18.68 13.52 4.51
CA HIS A 16 18.28 12.13 4.35
C HIS A 16 18.74 11.58 2.99
N ARG A 17 18.93 10.27 2.92
CA ARG A 17 19.29 9.58 1.66
C ARG A 17 18.09 9.01 0.91
N HIS A 18 16.98 8.80 1.60
CA HIS A 18 15.83 8.05 1.09
C HIS A 18 14.56 8.89 1.10
N LEU A 19 13.68 8.58 0.16
CA LEU A 19 12.38 9.20 0.00
C LEU A 19 11.49 9.00 1.23
N ARG A 20 10.65 10.00 1.47
CA ARG A 20 9.47 9.95 2.34
C ARG A 20 8.26 10.36 1.53
N MET A 21 7.15 9.66 1.76
CA MET A 21 5.87 9.95 1.11
C MET A 21 4.81 10.21 2.18
N LEU A 22 4.13 11.35 2.10
CA LEU A 22 3.05 11.75 2.98
C LEU A 22 1.72 11.65 2.24
N LEU A 23 0.76 10.98 2.85
CA LEU A 23 -0.60 10.80 2.34
C LEU A 23 -1.54 11.52 3.31
N TYR A 24 -2.14 12.62 2.86
CA TYR A 24 -3.08 13.41 3.64
C TYR A 24 -4.51 12.96 3.32
N PHE A 25 -5.30 12.72 4.36
CA PHE A 25 -6.70 12.30 4.26
C PHE A 25 -7.66 13.44 4.64
N ASP A 26 -8.92 13.32 4.23
CA ASP A 26 -9.98 14.33 4.41
C ASP A 26 -10.43 14.52 5.86
N ASP A 27 -10.13 13.57 6.73
CA ASP A 27 -10.37 13.64 8.18
C ASP A 27 -9.21 14.26 8.97
N GLY A 28 -8.15 14.70 8.27
CA GLY A 28 -6.97 15.32 8.87
C GLY A 28 -5.84 14.36 9.19
N ASP A 29 -6.04 13.04 9.04
CA ASP A 29 -4.98 12.06 9.24
C ASP A 29 -3.88 12.16 8.17
N VAL A 30 -2.66 11.80 8.56
CA VAL A 30 -1.50 11.75 7.66
C VAL A 30 -0.76 10.44 7.84
N ALA A 31 -0.63 9.68 6.75
CA ALA A 31 0.25 8.50 6.72
C ALA A 31 1.62 8.86 6.12
N LEU A 32 2.69 8.51 6.82
CA LEU A 32 4.08 8.63 6.36
C LEU A 32 4.58 7.26 5.92
N LEU A 33 4.97 7.14 4.65
CA LEU A 33 5.63 5.94 4.12
C LEU A 33 7.14 6.16 4.01
N THR A 34 7.89 5.12 4.35
CA THR A 34 9.31 5.00 3.99
C THR A 34 9.44 4.64 2.51
N GLU A 35 10.62 4.88 1.93
CA GLU A 35 10.94 4.48 0.55
C GLU A 35 10.68 2.98 0.31
N ALA A 36 11.05 2.11 1.25
CA ALA A 36 10.85 0.67 1.11
C ALA A 36 9.36 0.27 1.09
N LEU A 37 8.54 0.97 1.88
CA LEU A 37 7.09 0.75 1.89
C LEU A 37 6.44 1.25 0.59
N ALA A 38 6.79 2.46 0.15
CA ALA A 38 6.31 3.02 -1.11
C ALA A 38 6.72 2.16 -2.32
N ALA A 39 7.97 1.70 -2.35
CA ALA A 39 8.46 0.79 -3.39
C ALA A 39 7.71 -0.55 -3.36
N GLY A 40 7.37 -1.06 -2.18
CA GLY A 40 6.55 -2.25 -2.00
C GLY A 40 5.14 -2.11 -2.58
N LEU A 41 4.47 -1.00 -2.32
CA LEU A 41 3.15 -0.70 -2.89
C LEU A 41 3.22 -0.58 -4.42
N ALA A 42 4.25 0.11 -4.94
CA ALA A 42 4.46 0.22 -6.37
C ALA A 42 4.68 -1.16 -7.02
N ARG A 43 5.46 -2.05 -6.38
CA ARG A 43 5.62 -3.44 -6.83
C ARG A 43 4.28 -4.17 -6.89
N ALA A 44 3.47 -4.12 -5.82
CA ALA A 44 2.16 -4.79 -5.80
C ALA A 44 1.26 -4.33 -6.96
N TYR A 45 1.19 -3.03 -7.19
CA TYR A 45 0.40 -2.45 -8.28
C TYR A 45 0.90 -2.90 -9.65
N LEU A 46 2.21 -2.77 -9.90
CA LEU A 46 2.83 -3.11 -11.18
C LEU A 46 2.77 -4.62 -11.45
N ASP A 47 2.87 -5.43 -10.41
CA ASP A 47 2.83 -6.89 -10.50
C ASP A 47 1.46 -7.39 -11.00
N VAL A 48 0.37 -6.78 -10.55
CA VAL A 48 -0.99 -7.13 -11.00
C VAL A 48 -1.30 -6.48 -12.35
N VAL A 49 -1.13 -5.16 -12.46
CA VAL A 49 -1.55 -4.41 -13.68
C VAL A 49 -0.62 -4.66 -14.86
N GLY A 50 0.66 -4.91 -14.61
CA GLY A 50 1.66 -5.15 -15.65
C GLY A 50 1.72 -6.60 -16.13
N HIS A 51 1.14 -7.56 -15.41
CA HIS A 51 1.17 -8.97 -15.77
C HIS A 51 -0.08 -9.36 -16.57
N PRO A 52 0.04 -10.15 -17.67
CA PRO A 52 -1.08 -10.39 -18.60
C PRO A 52 -2.25 -11.17 -18.01
N THR A 53 -2.02 -11.96 -16.95
CA THR A 53 -3.04 -12.85 -16.37
C THR A 53 -3.16 -12.76 -14.85
N ARG A 54 -2.28 -12.01 -14.17
CA ARG A 54 -2.26 -12.00 -12.69
C ARG A 54 -3.34 -11.06 -12.20
N ARG A 55 -4.12 -11.46 -11.20
CA ARG A 55 -5.25 -10.69 -10.67
C ARG A 55 -5.08 -10.18 -9.25
N GLY A 56 -4.02 -10.60 -8.56
CA GLY A 56 -3.81 -10.22 -7.17
C GLY A 56 -2.45 -10.67 -6.64
N VAL A 57 -2.02 -10.04 -5.56
CA VAL A 57 -0.81 -10.37 -4.80
C VAL A 57 -0.99 -9.88 -3.37
N VAL A 58 -0.54 -10.66 -2.39
CA VAL A 58 -0.51 -10.21 -0.99
C VAL A 58 0.93 -9.86 -0.60
N MET A 59 1.12 -8.64 -0.13
CA MET A 59 2.41 -8.14 0.33
C MET A 59 2.40 -7.96 1.86
N CYS A 60 3.32 -8.63 2.55
CA CYS A 60 3.46 -8.52 3.99
C CYS A 60 4.72 -7.76 4.36
N VAL A 61 4.66 -7.04 5.48
CA VAL A 61 5.84 -6.43 6.09
C VAL A 61 6.67 -7.54 6.73
N LYS A 62 7.90 -7.73 6.25
CA LYS A 62 8.85 -8.70 6.82
C LYS A 62 10.24 -8.09 6.92
N ASP A 63 11.02 -8.61 7.87
CA ASP A 63 12.46 -8.39 7.90
C ASP A 63 13.12 -9.31 6.87
N VAL A 64 14.01 -8.73 6.06
CA VAL A 64 14.72 -9.45 5.00
C VAL A 64 16.21 -9.14 5.05
N GLU A 65 17.02 -10.13 4.65
CA GLU A 65 18.44 -9.92 4.37
C GLU A 65 18.60 -9.28 2.99
N GLY A 66 18.39 -7.96 2.96
CA GLY A 66 18.50 -7.15 1.75
C GLY A 66 19.94 -6.79 1.40
N LYS A 67 20.10 -6.14 0.24
CA LYS A 67 21.38 -5.55 -0.17
C LYS A 67 21.86 -4.50 0.85
N PRO A 68 23.18 -4.29 0.99
CA PRO A 68 23.71 -3.24 1.87
C PRO A 68 23.11 -1.86 1.53
N GLY A 69 22.69 -1.12 2.57
CA GLY A 69 22.08 0.21 2.42
C GLY A 69 20.58 0.23 2.14
N TYR A 70 19.94 -0.92 1.95
CA TYR A 70 18.48 -1.03 1.83
C TYR A 70 17.82 -1.19 3.20
N ALA A 71 16.52 -0.90 3.29
CA ALA A 71 15.77 -1.08 4.52
C ALA A 71 15.70 -2.57 4.90
N LYS A 72 15.89 -2.88 6.19
CA LYS A 72 15.74 -4.23 6.73
C LYS A 72 14.29 -4.73 6.61
N THR A 73 13.35 -3.84 6.94
CA THR A 73 11.92 -4.13 6.89
C THR A 73 11.34 -3.66 5.56
N GLN A 74 10.73 -4.57 4.81
CA GLN A 74 10.20 -4.32 3.48
C GLN A 74 8.84 -5.00 3.30
N LEU A 75 8.07 -4.55 2.31
CA LEU A 75 6.94 -5.32 1.79
C LEU A 75 7.46 -6.38 0.80
N VAL A 76 7.14 -7.64 1.09
CA VAL A 76 7.46 -8.81 0.26
C VAL A 76 6.23 -9.70 0.07
N GLU A 77 6.20 -10.42 -1.04
CA GLU A 77 5.12 -11.37 -1.34
C GLU A 77 4.99 -12.41 -0.22
N CYS A 78 3.77 -12.64 0.22
CA CYS A 78 3.47 -13.58 1.32
C CYS A 78 2.19 -14.38 1.12
N GLY A 79 1.39 -14.06 0.11
CA GLY A 79 0.13 -14.70 -0.20
C GLY A 79 -0.18 -14.59 -1.68
N GLY A 80 -1.17 -15.36 -2.11
CA GLY A 80 -1.45 -15.61 -3.52
C GLY A 80 -2.50 -14.68 -4.14
N GLU A 81 -2.74 -14.91 -5.43
CA GLU A 81 -3.76 -14.19 -6.20
C GLU A 81 -5.17 -14.40 -5.65
N GLU A 82 -5.56 -15.65 -5.39
CA GLU A 82 -6.90 -15.98 -4.91
C GLU A 82 -7.20 -15.32 -3.57
N GLU A 83 -6.25 -15.38 -2.62
CA GLU A 83 -6.35 -14.72 -1.32
C GLU A 83 -6.51 -13.21 -1.45
N ALA A 84 -5.68 -12.56 -2.29
CA ALA A 84 -5.76 -11.13 -2.53
C ALA A 84 -7.12 -10.71 -3.11
N VAL A 85 -7.65 -11.47 -4.07
CA VAL A 85 -8.97 -11.19 -4.68
C VAL A 85 -10.07 -11.35 -3.63
N GLN A 86 -10.07 -12.45 -2.87
CA GLN A 86 -11.06 -12.68 -1.82
C GLN A 86 -11.06 -11.58 -0.76
N GLU A 87 -9.88 -11.10 -0.36
CA GLU A 87 -9.75 -10.02 0.63
C GLU A 87 -10.33 -8.70 0.10
N VAL A 88 -10.02 -8.34 -1.15
CA VAL A 88 -10.53 -7.12 -1.78
C VAL A 88 -12.05 -7.19 -2.00
N ASP A 89 -12.57 -8.32 -2.49
CA ASP A 89 -14.01 -8.51 -2.71
C ASP A 89 -14.78 -8.36 -1.38
N ALA A 90 -14.32 -9.03 -0.32
CA ALA A 90 -14.92 -8.92 1.01
C ALA A 90 -14.83 -7.50 1.59
N ALA A 91 -13.77 -6.74 1.27
CA ALA A 91 -13.68 -5.33 1.67
C ALA A 91 -14.67 -4.45 0.90
N LEU A 92 -14.79 -4.63 -0.42
CA LEU A 92 -15.73 -3.88 -1.26
C LEU A 92 -17.18 -4.09 -0.82
N GLU A 93 -17.59 -5.33 -0.56
CA GLU A 93 -18.93 -5.64 -0.05
C GLU A 93 -19.24 -4.87 1.24
N ARG A 94 -18.34 -4.95 2.23
CA ARG A 94 -18.50 -4.23 3.51
C ARG A 94 -18.62 -2.72 3.31
N LEU A 95 -17.82 -2.16 2.41
CA LEU A 95 -17.80 -0.72 2.14
C LEU A 95 -19.04 -0.23 1.39
N LEU A 96 -19.64 -1.08 0.54
CA LEU A 96 -20.91 -0.79 -0.12
C LEU A 96 -22.07 -0.86 0.88
N SER A 97 -22.15 -1.91 1.69
CA SER A 97 -23.23 -2.05 2.70
C SER A 97 -23.22 -0.94 3.74
N ALA A 98 -22.04 -0.40 4.10
CA ALA A 98 -21.92 0.71 5.04
C ALA A 98 -22.40 2.07 4.47
N LYS A 99 -22.54 2.20 3.14
CA LYS A 99 -23.08 3.40 2.50
C LYS A 99 -24.61 3.42 2.44
N ASP A 100 -25.23 2.24 2.50
CA ASP A 100 -26.69 2.08 2.37
C ASP A 100 -27.46 2.18 3.70
N GLN A 101 -26.76 2.30 4.85
CA GLN A 101 -27.41 2.57 6.13
C GLN A 101 -27.77 4.07 6.27
N PRO A 102 -29.04 4.43 6.51
CA PRO A 102 -29.44 5.81 6.75
C PRO A 102 -28.78 6.34 8.04
N ARG A 103 -28.34 7.60 7.99
CA ARG A 103 -27.70 8.31 9.12
C ARG A 103 -28.65 8.52 10.30
#